data_AF-A0A8C5X1Z7-F1
#
_entry.id   AF-A0A8C5X1Z7-F1
#
_cell.length_a   1.000
_cell.length_b   1.000
_cell.length_c   1.000
_cell.angle_alpha   90.00
_cell.angle_beta   90.00
_cell.angle_gamma   90.00
#
_symmetry.space_group_name_H-M   'P 1'
#
loop_
_entity.id
_entity.type
_entity.pdbx_description
1 polymer ?
#
loop_
_entity_poly.entity_id
_entity_poly.type
_entity_poly.pdbx_seq_one_letter_code
_entity_poly.pdbx_strand_id
1 'polypeptide(L)'
;IHSPEKIPAQTPPIKWVEGHKGVFVVEVQAVSSVHTQDNHLEKFFTLCHSLESQVAFPVRLMDQKITEFSPEHELKLSIICLNSSRLEPLVLFLHLVLDKLFQLAVQPTVIAGQTANFSQLAFESVVSIVNSLHNSKELSKDQHGRNCLLASYVYYVFRLPDPQREVVKPGIIGSRYYHTFGRTSAVSVGSKLLQSRVISCSNPDITVTQAATDEEVKNITSSKPLDHSSSRMSYYAEGTNDMSGLCHFHEELALQMVVSTGIVRESVFKYAWFFFELLIKSMAQYVHNIEKQDNPRRSRFSDRFKDDITTIVSVITSEIATLVVKLPKESEQAEKINISLAFFLYDLLSLMDRGFVFNLIKHYCNQLSNKLNSLSTLISMRLEFLRILCSHEHYLNLNLFFMASASAPASPSPSLSSQVEIFLDMT
;
A
#
# COMPACT_ATOMS: atom_id res chain seq x y z
N ILE A 1 -37.13 -19.32 -31.43
CA ILE A 1 -37.64 -19.91 -32.69
C ILE A 1 -38.42 -18.80 -33.40
N HIS A 2 -37.81 -18.13 -34.38
CA HIS A 2 -38.48 -17.11 -35.21
C HIS A 2 -38.71 -17.66 -36.62
N SER A 3 -39.88 -17.36 -37.17
CA SER A 3 -40.38 -17.78 -38.49
C SER A 3 -39.53 -17.21 -39.65
N PRO A 4 -39.52 -17.84 -40.84
CA PRO A 4 -38.64 -17.43 -41.93
C PRO A 4 -39.24 -16.23 -42.67
N GLU A 5 -38.78 -15.02 -42.34
CA GLU A 5 -39.02 -13.86 -43.19
C GLU A 5 -38.24 -14.00 -44.50
N LYS A 6 -38.94 -13.78 -45.61
CA LYS A 6 -38.45 -13.83 -46.99
C LYS A 6 -37.31 -12.81 -47.16
N ILE A 7 -36.08 -13.30 -47.26
CA ILE A 7 -34.90 -12.47 -47.52
C ILE A 7 -34.98 -11.92 -48.96
N PRO A 8 -34.75 -10.60 -49.21
CA PRO A 8 -34.76 -10.03 -50.56
C PRO A 8 -33.68 -10.64 -51.45
N ALA A 9 -33.92 -10.72 -52.76
CA ALA A 9 -32.96 -11.26 -53.72
C ALA A 9 -31.67 -10.42 -53.75
N GLN A 10 -30.57 -10.97 -53.27
CA GLN A 10 -29.26 -10.33 -53.28
C GLN A 10 -28.52 -10.66 -54.59
N THR A 11 -28.03 -9.62 -55.28
CA THR A 11 -27.13 -9.72 -56.43
C THR A 11 -25.74 -9.22 -56.03
N PRO A 12 -24.67 -10.05 -56.12
CA PRO A 12 -24.62 -11.39 -56.70
C PRO A 12 -25.26 -12.47 -55.82
N PRO A 13 -25.73 -13.59 -56.41
CA PRO A 13 -26.46 -14.63 -55.70
C PRO A 13 -25.56 -15.37 -54.72
N ILE A 14 -25.75 -15.14 -53.42
CA ILE A 14 -25.13 -15.92 -52.35
C ILE A 14 -25.78 -17.30 -52.34
N LYS A 15 -25.08 -18.32 -52.84
CA LYS A 15 -25.54 -19.71 -52.83
C LYS A 15 -24.92 -20.44 -51.63
N TRP A 16 -25.73 -20.72 -50.62
CA TRP A 16 -25.32 -21.51 -49.45
C TRP A 16 -24.98 -22.94 -49.88
N VAL A 17 -23.76 -23.40 -49.56
CA VAL A 17 -23.20 -24.63 -50.11
C VAL A 17 -23.77 -25.90 -49.45
N GLU A 18 -24.31 -25.82 -48.23
CA GLU A 18 -24.67 -27.01 -47.41
C GLU A 18 -26.05 -26.97 -46.72
N GLY A 19 -27.09 -26.42 -47.36
CA GLY A 19 -28.49 -26.62 -46.90
C GLY A 19 -28.81 -26.04 -45.52
N HIS A 20 -28.34 -24.81 -45.23
CA HIS A 20 -28.57 -24.08 -43.98
C HIS A 20 -28.03 -24.73 -42.70
N LYS A 21 -27.22 -25.80 -42.77
CA LYS A 21 -26.47 -26.26 -41.61
C LYS A 21 -25.42 -25.22 -41.25
N GLY A 22 -25.44 -24.75 -40.00
CA GLY A 22 -24.42 -23.84 -39.48
C GLY A 22 -23.06 -24.54 -39.49
N VAL A 23 -22.09 -23.99 -40.24
CA VAL A 23 -20.74 -24.56 -40.37
C VAL A 23 -19.88 -24.20 -39.16
N PHE A 24 -20.06 -23.01 -38.61
CA PHE A 24 -19.41 -22.53 -37.39
C PHE A 24 -20.28 -21.50 -36.69
N VAL A 25 -20.03 -21.30 -35.40
CA VAL A 25 -20.64 -20.24 -34.59
C VAL A 25 -19.60 -19.14 -34.42
N VAL A 26 -19.98 -17.90 -34.72
CA VAL A 26 -19.16 -16.72 -34.43
C VAL A 26 -19.77 -16.03 -33.21
N GLU A 27 -19.01 -15.98 -32.12
CA GLU A 27 -19.31 -15.14 -30.97
C GLU A 27 -18.41 -13.90 -31.03
N VAL A 28 -19.00 -12.71 -31.04
CA VAL A 28 -18.27 -11.43 -31.05
C VAL A 28 -18.34 -10.82 -29.67
N GLN A 29 -17.24 -10.89 -28.93
CA GLN A 29 -17.09 -10.20 -27.66
C GLN A 29 -16.35 -8.87 -27.90
N ALA A 30 -17.01 -7.75 -27.65
CA ALA A 30 -16.33 -6.46 -27.62
C ALA A 30 -15.42 -6.44 -26.38
N VAL A 31 -14.18 -5.94 -26.50
CA VAL A 31 -13.29 -5.69 -25.36
C VAL A 31 -12.93 -4.21 -25.38
N SER A 32 -13.11 -3.52 -24.25
CA SER A 32 -12.85 -2.09 -24.14
C SER A 32 -11.93 -1.80 -22.96
N SER A 33 -10.95 -0.92 -23.16
CA SER A 33 -10.16 -0.35 -22.06
C SER A 33 -10.88 0.80 -21.35
N VAL A 34 -12.08 1.17 -21.82
CA VAL A 34 -12.86 2.30 -21.31
C VAL A 34 -14.14 1.81 -20.64
N HIS A 35 -14.83 0.84 -21.24
CA HIS A 35 -16.08 0.30 -20.71
C HIS A 35 -15.80 -0.99 -19.94
N THR A 36 -16.21 -1.01 -18.67
CA THR A 36 -15.94 -2.11 -17.74
C THR A 36 -16.72 -3.38 -18.06
N GLN A 37 -17.85 -3.26 -18.79
CA GLN A 37 -18.79 -4.36 -19.05
C GLN A 37 -19.24 -5.06 -17.76
N ASP A 38 -19.26 -4.30 -16.66
CA ASP A 38 -19.70 -4.74 -15.35
C ASP A 38 -20.52 -3.62 -14.73
N ASN A 39 -21.77 -3.95 -14.38
CA ASN A 39 -22.75 -2.98 -13.91
C ASN A 39 -22.32 -2.28 -12.62
N HIS A 40 -21.63 -2.98 -11.72
CA HIS A 40 -21.19 -2.43 -10.44
C HIS A 40 -20.03 -1.44 -10.64
N LEU A 41 -19.04 -1.82 -11.44
CA LEU A 41 -17.91 -0.96 -11.77
C LEU A 41 -18.36 0.28 -12.56
N GLU A 42 -19.25 0.10 -13.54
CA GLU A 42 -19.75 1.21 -14.36
C GLU A 42 -20.55 2.22 -13.52
N LYS A 43 -21.43 1.74 -12.63
CA LYS A 43 -22.18 2.59 -11.71
C LYS A 43 -21.23 3.37 -10.79
N PHE A 44 -20.24 2.71 -10.20
CA PHE A 44 -19.24 3.36 -9.34
C PHE A 44 -18.47 4.46 -10.07
N PHE A 45 -17.87 4.16 -11.24
CA PHE A 45 -17.09 5.15 -11.98
C PHE A 45 -17.95 6.33 -12.45
N THR A 46 -19.19 6.09 -12.86
CA THR A 46 -20.10 7.17 -13.29
C THR A 46 -20.43 8.11 -12.13
N LEU A 47 -20.68 7.57 -10.94
CA LEU A 47 -20.98 8.37 -9.75
C LEU A 47 -19.77 9.16 -9.27
N CYS A 48 -18.57 8.56 -9.25
CA CYS A 48 -17.33 9.27 -8.95
C CYS A 48 -17.08 10.42 -9.95
N HIS A 49 -17.26 10.15 -11.25
CA HIS A 49 -17.06 11.17 -12.28
C HIS A 49 -18.06 12.33 -12.16
N SER A 50 -19.30 12.02 -11.82
CA SER A 50 -20.36 13.02 -11.61
C SER A 50 -20.06 13.92 -10.42
N LEU A 51 -19.47 13.36 -9.36
CA LEU A 51 -19.05 14.10 -8.16
C LEU A 51 -17.84 15.01 -8.45
N GLU A 52 -16.86 14.53 -9.20
CA GLU A 52 -15.65 15.29 -9.56
C GLU A 52 -15.92 16.42 -10.56
N SER A 53 -16.82 16.19 -11.51
CA SER A 53 -17.04 17.13 -12.61
C SER A 53 -18.08 18.22 -12.30
N GLN A 54 -18.62 18.28 -11.07
CA GLN A 54 -19.69 19.19 -10.66
C GLN A 54 -20.85 19.26 -11.67
N VAL A 55 -21.18 18.14 -12.32
CA VAL A 55 -22.23 18.11 -13.34
C VAL A 55 -23.57 18.23 -12.63
N ALA A 56 -24.39 19.20 -13.08
CA ALA A 56 -25.74 19.40 -12.57
C ALA A 56 -26.57 18.12 -12.75
N PHE A 57 -27.11 17.60 -11.65
CA PHE A 57 -28.08 16.51 -11.65
C PHE A 57 -29.32 16.90 -12.47
N PRO A 58 -29.99 15.95 -13.14
CA PRO A 58 -29.87 14.48 -13.01
C PRO A 58 -28.87 13.82 -13.98
N VAL A 59 -28.12 12.83 -13.47
CA VAL A 59 -27.29 11.93 -14.29
C VAL A 59 -28.16 10.76 -14.77
N ARG A 60 -28.15 10.50 -16.09
CA ARG A 60 -28.83 9.34 -16.69
C ARG A 60 -27.83 8.20 -16.81
N LEU A 61 -28.00 7.14 -16.02
CA LEU A 61 -27.21 5.91 -16.12
C LEU A 61 -28.09 4.78 -16.63
N MET A 62 -27.77 4.27 -17.83
CA MET A 62 -28.25 3.04 -18.51
C MET A 62 -29.75 2.76 -18.66
N ASP A 63 -30.63 3.35 -17.85
CA ASP A 63 -32.09 3.54 -18.02
C ASP A 63 -32.74 4.15 -16.75
N GLN A 64 -31.94 4.35 -15.69
CA GLN A 64 -32.40 4.90 -14.42
C GLN A 64 -32.03 6.38 -14.32
N LYS A 65 -33.05 7.23 -14.18
CA LYS A 65 -32.87 8.65 -13.87
C LYS A 65 -32.52 8.74 -12.38
N ILE A 66 -31.27 9.08 -12.07
CA ILE A 66 -30.88 9.37 -10.68
C ILE A 66 -31.55 10.69 -10.31
N THR A 67 -32.62 10.60 -9.51
CA THR A 67 -33.36 11.75 -8.97
C THR A 67 -32.57 12.46 -7.87
N GLU A 68 -32.82 13.76 -7.67
CA GLU A 68 -32.14 14.67 -6.74
C GLU A 68 -32.09 14.24 -5.25
N PHE A 69 -32.81 13.18 -4.84
CA PHE A 69 -32.82 12.71 -3.45
C PHE A 69 -31.62 11.81 -3.14
N SER A 70 -30.51 12.48 -2.85
CA SER A 70 -29.24 12.01 -2.24
C SER A 70 -28.28 11.21 -3.14
N PRO A 71 -27.54 11.88 -4.06
CA PRO A 71 -26.41 11.26 -4.76
C PRO A 71 -25.36 10.64 -3.81
N GLU A 72 -25.28 11.11 -2.57
CA GLU A 72 -24.50 10.48 -1.50
C GLU A 72 -24.93 9.03 -1.24
N HIS A 73 -26.22 8.74 -1.11
CA HIS A 73 -26.71 7.40 -0.81
C HIS A 73 -26.40 6.41 -1.95
N GLU A 74 -26.63 6.84 -3.18
CA GLU A 74 -26.30 6.04 -4.38
C GLU A 74 -24.79 5.76 -4.48
N LEU A 75 -23.95 6.74 -4.13
CA LEU A 75 -22.51 6.54 -4.08
C LEU A 75 -22.12 5.55 -2.98
N LYS A 76 -22.68 5.65 -1.77
CA LYS A 76 -22.44 4.66 -0.69
C LYS A 76 -22.78 3.25 -1.13
N LEU A 77 -23.96 3.07 -1.75
CA LEU A 77 -24.37 1.77 -2.27
C LEU A 77 -23.43 1.27 -3.37
N SER A 78 -23.01 2.15 -4.28
CA SER A 78 -22.08 1.76 -5.36
C SER A 78 -20.71 1.30 -4.82
N ILE A 79 -20.19 1.95 -3.78
CA ILE A 79 -18.94 1.58 -3.11
C ILE A 79 -19.07 0.18 -2.50
N ILE A 80 -20.14 -0.05 -1.74
CA ILE A 80 -20.40 -1.35 -1.08
C ILE A 80 -20.53 -2.48 -2.12
N CYS A 81 -21.22 -2.24 -3.23
CA CYS A 81 -21.48 -3.24 -4.27
C CYS A 81 -20.26 -3.59 -5.14
N LEU A 82 -19.11 -2.91 -4.98
CA LEU A 82 -17.90 -3.23 -5.76
C LEU A 82 -17.42 -4.67 -5.56
N ASN A 83 -17.65 -5.25 -4.38
CA ASN A 83 -17.30 -6.64 -4.09
C ASN A 83 -18.11 -7.68 -4.89
N SER A 84 -19.24 -7.25 -5.48
CA SER A 84 -20.13 -8.08 -6.28
C SER A 84 -19.76 -8.06 -7.78
N SER A 85 -18.75 -7.27 -8.15
CA SER A 85 -18.24 -7.20 -9.53
C SER A 85 -17.63 -8.53 -9.95
N ARG A 86 -17.72 -8.84 -11.25
CA ARG A 86 -17.03 -10.01 -11.82
C ARG A 86 -15.51 -9.87 -11.65
N LEU A 87 -14.84 -10.99 -11.37
CA LEU A 87 -13.39 -11.02 -11.08
C LEU A 87 -12.56 -10.44 -12.23
N GLU A 88 -12.81 -10.85 -13.47
CA GLU A 88 -12.03 -10.43 -14.64
C GLU A 88 -12.10 -8.90 -14.87
N PRO A 89 -13.28 -8.26 -14.98
CA PRO A 89 -13.38 -6.79 -15.00
C PRO A 89 -12.74 -6.12 -13.78
N LEU A 90 -12.92 -6.66 -12.58
CA LEU A 90 -12.33 -6.09 -11.38
C LEU A 90 -10.81 -6.08 -11.44
N VAL A 91 -10.18 -7.14 -11.95
CA VAL A 91 -8.72 -7.24 -12.14
C VAL A 91 -8.24 -6.24 -13.18
N LEU A 92 -8.93 -6.11 -14.32
CA LEU A 92 -8.56 -5.18 -15.40
C LEU A 92 -8.60 -3.71 -14.94
N PHE A 93 -9.62 -3.35 -14.18
CA PHE A 93 -9.85 -1.98 -13.70
C PHE A 93 -9.37 -1.74 -12.27
N LEU A 94 -8.69 -2.71 -11.64
CA LEU A 94 -8.32 -2.68 -10.21
C LEU A 94 -7.61 -1.39 -9.80
N HIS A 95 -6.66 -0.96 -10.64
CA HIS A 95 -5.88 0.24 -10.37
C HIS A 95 -6.73 1.50 -10.32
N LEU A 96 -7.74 1.63 -11.20
CA LEU A 96 -8.67 2.76 -11.21
C LEU A 96 -9.66 2.68 -10.05
N VAL A 97 -10.13 1.47 -9.72
CA VAL A 97 -11.02 1.26 -8.57
C VAL A 97 -10.33 1.66 -7.27
N LEU A 98 -9.13 1.15 -7.02
CA LEU A 98 -8.37 1.46 -5.81
C LEU A 98 -7.98 2.93 -5.73
N ASP A 99 -7.56 3.55 -6.84
CA ASP A 99 -7.24 4.98 -6.89
C ASP A 99 -8.45 5.84 -6.48
N LYS A 100 -9.63 5.55 -7.04
CA LYS A 100 -10.87 6.26 -6.68
C LYS A 100 -11.31 6.00 -5.25
N LEU A 101 -11.21 4.77 -4.74
CA LEU A 101 -11.51 4.47 -3.33
C LEU A 101 -10.56 5.22 -2.39
N PHE A 102 -9.27 5.28 -2.69
CA PHE A 102 -8.29 6.01 -1.88
C PHE A 102 -8.49 7.52 -1.96
N GLN A 103 -8.88 8.05 -3.11
CA GLN A 103 -9.26 9.46 -3.26
C GLN A 103 -10.48 9.79 -2.38
N LEU A 104 -11.54 8.99 -2.46
CA LEU A 104 -12.75 9.15 -1.63
C LEU A 104 -12.49 8.98 -0.13
N ALA A 105 -11.47 8.21 0.25
CA ALA A 105 -11.10 8.04 1.64
C ALA A 105 -10.40 9.27 2.24
N VAL A 106 -9.58 9.94 1.43
CA VAL A 106 -8.72 11.05 1.89
C VAL A 106 -9.37 12.41 1.74
N GLN A 107 -10.17 12.60 0.69
CA GLN A 107 -10.77 13.88 0.36
C GLN A 107 -12.24 13.87 0.81
N PRO A 108 -12.61 14.67 1.84
CA PRO A 108 -14.01 14.87 2.18
C PRO A 108 -14.73 15.47 0.98
N THR A 109 -15.70 14.77 0.43
CA THR A 109 -16.43 15.23 -0.75
C THR A 109 -17.59 16.11 -0.31
N VAL A 110 -17.74 17.29 -0.93
CA VAL A 110 -18.86 18.19 -0.64
C VAL A 110 -20.02 17.87 -1.57
N ILE A 111 -21.11 17.35 -1.03
CA ILE A 111 -22.35 17.07 -1.75
C ILE A 111 -23.41 18.04 -1.24
N ALA A 112 -23.97 18.88 -2.12
CA ALA A 112 -25.01 19.86 -1.78
C ALA A 112 -24.66 20.76 -0.57
N GLY A 113 -23.38 21.12 -0.40
CA GLY A 113 -22.90 21.96 0.69
C GLY A 113 -22.62 21.23 2.01
N GLN A 114 -22.84 19.91 2.08
CA GLN A 114 -22.49 19.08 3.23
C GLN A 114 -21.25 18.23 2.93
N THR A 115 -20.35 18.09 3.90
CA THR A 115 -19.19 17.20 3.81
C THR A 115 -19.63 15.76 4.05
N ALA A 116 -19.60 14.95 3.01
CA ALA A 116 -19.80 13.51 3.10
C ALA A 116 -18.44 12.82 3.31
N ASN A 117 -18.36 11.95 4.33
CA ASN A 117 -17.19 11.13 4.59
C ASN A 117 -17.45 9.70 4.10
N PHE A 118 -16.64 9.24 3.15
CA PHE A 118 -16.69 7.90 2.59
C PHE A 118 -15.54 7.00 3.06
N SER A 119 -14.68 7.46 3.97
CA SER A 119 -13.43 6.78 4.31
C SER A 119 -13.61 5.38 4.87
N GLN A 120 -14.55 5.18 5.79
CA GLN A 120 -14.86 3.86 6.32
C GLN A 120 -15.40 2.91 5.24
N LEU A 121 -16.36 3.37 4.43
CA LEU A 121 -16.95 2.54 3.37
C LEU A 121 -15.93 2.20 2.28
N ALA A 122 -15.08 3.16 1.91
CA ALA A 122 -14.01 2.95 0.96
C ALA A 122 -12.99 1.93 1.51
N PHE A 123 -12.59 2.07 2.77
CA PHE A 123 -11.68 1.13 3.43
C PHE A 123 -12.27 -0.29 3.50
N GLU A 124 -13.51 -0.45 3.96
CA GLU A 124 -14.20 -1.75 4.00
C GLU A 124 -14.30 -2.39 2.61
N SER A 125 -14.54 -1.58 1.58
CA SER A 125 -14.59 -2.05 0.18
C SER A 125 -13.22 -2.50 -0.31
N VAL A 126 -12.15 -1.78 0.02
CA VAL A 126 -10.76 -2.20 -0.28
C VAL A 126 -10.45 -3.52 0.41
N VAL A 127 -10.81 -3.67 1.69
CA VAL A 127 -10.63 -4.93 2.45
C VAL A 127 -11.36 -6.08 1.78
N SER A 128 -12.60 -5.85 1.36
CA SER A 128 -13.43 -6.84 0.66
C SER A 128 -12.83 -7.26 -0.70
N ILE A 129 -12.35 -6.28 -1.49
CA ILE A 129 -11.66 -6.53 -2.77
C ILE A 129 -10.37 -7.33 -2.54
N VAL A 130 -9.53 -6.92 -1.58
CA VAL A 130 -8.29 -7.62 -1.22
C VAL A 130 -8.58 -9.07 -0.83
N ASN A 131 -9.59 -9.30 0.01
CA ASN A 131 -9.99 -10.64 0.42
C ASN A 131 -10.49 -11.49 -0.76
N SER A 132 -11.30 -10.91 -1.65
CA SER A 132 -11.80 -11.56 -2.86
C SER A 132 -10.66 -11.96 -3.81
N LEU A 133 -9.77 -11.01 -4.13
CA LEU A 133 -8.62 -11.25 -4.99
C LEU A 133 -7.65 -12.29 -4.40
N HIS A 134 -7.38 -12.23 -3.10
CA HIS A 134 -6.45 -13.15 -2.47
C HIS A 134 -6.99 -14.59 -2.39
N ASN A 135 -8.31 -14.77 -2.26
CA ASN A 135 -8.95 -16.09 -2.21
C ASN A 135 -9.30 -16.64 -3.60
N SER A 136 -9.20 -15.84 -4.66
CA SER A 136 -9.41 -16.30 -6.02
C SER A 136 -8.38 -17.37 -6.41
N LYS A 137 -8.86 -18.46 -7.02
CA LYS A 137 -8.04 -19.56 -7.53
C LYS A 137 -7.35 -19.22 -8.86
N GLU A 138 -7.85 -18.22 -9.58
CA GLU A 138 -7.33 -17.81 -10.89
C GLU A 138 -6.08 -16.94 -10.78
N LEU A 139 -5.84 -16.34 -9.60
CA LEU A 139 -4.73 -15.42 -9.38
C LEU A 139 -3.56 -16.12 -8.68
N SER A 140 -2.36 -15.90 -9.21
CA SER A 140 -1.13 -16.49 -8.68
C SER A 140 -0.72 -15.89 -7.34
N LYS A 141 -0.08 -16.72 -6.51
CA LYS A 141 0.58 -16.31 -5.26
C LYS A 141 2.09 -16.45 -5.39
N ASP A 142 2.83 -15.54 -4.76
CA ASP A 142 4.29 -15.62 -4.69
C ASP A 142 4.74 -16.70 -3.69
N GLN A 143 6.06 -16.88 -3.58
CA GLN A 143 6.68 -17.83 -2.64
C GLN A 143 6.35 -17.55 -1.17
N HIS A 144 5.87 -16.35 -0.83
CA HIS A 144 5.48 -15.95 0.52
C HIS A 144 3.95 -16.07 0.72
N GLY A 145 3.23 -16.61 -0.27
CA GLY A 145 1.78 -16.76 -0.24
C GLY A 145 1.01 -15.45 -0.46
N ARG A 146 1.66 -14.37 -0.91
CA ARG A 146 1.02 -13.08 -1.22
C ARG A 146 0.47 -13.11 -2.65
N ASN A 147 -0.66 -12.44 -2.88
CA ASN A 147 -1.23 -12.36 -4.21
C ASN A 147 -0.35 -11.47 -5.12
N CYS A 148 0.09 -12.00 -6.26
CA CYS A 148 1.06 -11.33 -7.13
C CYS A 148 0.51 -10.02 -7.73
N LEU A 149 -0.79 -9.96 -8.03
CA LEU A 149 -1.44 -8.78 -8.58
C LEU A 149 -1.45 -7.65 -7.54
N LEU A 150 -1.86 -7.95 -6.30
CA LEU A 150 -1.86 -6.98 -5.21
C LEU A 150 -0.44 -6.49 -4.90
N ALA A 151 0.54 -7.39 -4.84
CA ALA A 151 1.94 -7.02 -4.63
C ALA A 151 2.45 -6.11 -5.77
N SER A 152 2.11 -6.43 -7.02
CA SER A 152 2.49 -5.61 -8.19
C SER A 152 1.81 -4.24 -8.17
N TYR A 153 0.54 -4.16 -7.79
CA TYR A 153 -0.18 -2.90 -7.63
C TYR A 153 0.53 -2.00 -6.61
N VAL A 154 0.78 -2.51 -5.41
CA VAL A 154 1.44 -1.76 -4.34
C VAL A 154 2.84 -1.33 -4.79
N TYR A 155 3.59 -2.21 -5.45
CA TYR A 155 4.96 -1.90 -5.87
C TYR A 155 5.03 -0.85 -6.99
N TYR A 156 4.28 -1.03 -8.07
CA TYR A 156 4.45 -0.27 -9.32
C TYR A 156 3.40 0.81 -9.57
N VAL A 157 2.17 0.63 -9.07
CA VAL A 157 1.00 1.42 -9.49
C VAL A 157 0.58 2.42 -8.43
N PHE A 158 0.62 2.03 -7.15
CA PHE A 158 0.16 2.88 -6.05
C PHE A 158 0.83 4.26 -6.05
N ARG A 159 0.00 5.31 -6.00
CA ARG A 159 0.38 6.71 -5.89
C ARG A 159 -0.52 7.37 -4.85
N LEU A 160 0.03 8.30 -4.07
CA LEU A 160 -0.79 9.14 -3.19
C LEU A 160 -1.83 9.92 -4.00
N PRO A 161 -3.09 9.99 -3.53
CA PRO A 161 -4.06 10.95 -4.05
C PRO A 161 -3.50 12.37 -3.90
N ASP A 162 -3.26 13.09 -5.00
CA ASP A 162 -2.69 14.44 -4.99
C ASP A 162 -3.82 15.49 -4.97
N PRO A 163 -4.03 16.22 -3.86
CA PRO A 163 -5.04 17.26 -3.79
C PRO A 163 -4.68 18.53 -4.59
N GLN A 164 -3.42 18.73 -5.00
CA GLN A 164 -2.95 19.98 -5.61
C GLN A 164 -3.09 20.04 -7.14
N ARG A 165 -3.49 18.95 -7.79
CA ARG A 165 -3.65 18.92 -9.26
C ARG A 165 -5.00 19.44 -9.76
N GLU A 166 -5.93 19.78 -8.87
CA GLU A 166 -7.29 20.22 -9.22
C GLU A 166 -7.44 21.72 -9.49
N VAL A 167 -6.42 22.56 -9.27
CA VAL A 167 -6.49 23.97 -9.67
C VAL A 167 -6.20 24.12 -11.16
N VAL A 168 -7.23 23.87 -11.97
CA VAL A 168 -7.27 24.27 -13.38
C VAL A 168 -7.13 25.80 -13.44
N LYS A 169 -5.99 26.30 -13.93
CA LYS A 169 -5.93 27.64 -14.49
C LYS A 169 -6.89 27.68 -15.70
N PRO A 170 -7.90 28.57 -15.72
CA PRO A 170 -8.81 28.64 -16.86
C PRO A 170 -8.03 29.22 -18.05
N GLY A 171 -7.76 28.40 -19.07
CA GLY A 171 -7.09 28.90 -20.28
C GLY A 171 -6.45 27.88 -21.20
N ILE A 172 -6.31 26.62 -20.82
CA ILE A 172 -5.79 25.59 -21.74
C ILE A 172 -6.72 24.39 -21.70
N ILE A 173 -7.52 24.25 -22.76
CA ILE A 173 -8.23 23.02 -23.10
C ILE A 173 -7.17 22.01 -23.55
N GLY A 174 -6.42 21.50 -22.58
CA GLY A 174 -5.45 20.43 -22.70
C GLY A 174 -6.06 19.21 -22.05
N SER A 175 -6.50 18.28 -22.88
CA SER A 175 -7.09 17.00 -22.52
C SER A 175 -6.53 16.35 -21.26
N ARG A 176 -7.46 15.84 -20.44
CA ARG A 176 -7.30 15.05 -19.21
C ARG A 176 -6.69 13.67 -19.49
N TYR A 177 -5.67 13.61 -20.36
CA TYR A 177 -5.00 12.37 -20.70
C TYR A 177 -4.30 11.84 -19.46
N TYR A 178 -4.56 10.56 -19.18
CA TYR A 178 -3.68 9.63 -18.49
C TYR A 178 -2.28 9.72 -19.12
N HIS A 179 -1.54 10.76 -18.78
CA HIS A 179 -0.17 10.86 -19.17
C HIS A 179 0.57 9.75 -18.41
N THR A 180 1.25 8.91 -19.19
CA THR A 180 2.30 7.98 -18.80
C THR A 180 3.52 8.72 -18.20
N PHE A 181 3.29 9.76 -17.40
CA PHE A 181 4.29 10.38 -16.56
C PHE A 181 4.70 9.37 -15.48
N GLY A 182 5.86 8.78 -15.77
CA GLY A 182 6.96 8.76 -14.83
C GLY A 182 6.90 7.60 -13.86
N ARG A 183 7.53 6.50 -14.30
CA ARG A 183 8.13 5.48 -13.43
C ARG A 183 9.10 6.07 -12.38
N THR A 184 9.38 7.36 -12.41
CA THR A 184 10.44 8.04 -11.65
C THR A 184 10.22 8.14 -10.14
N SER A 185 8.99 8.28 -9.62
CA SER A 185 8.77 8.32 -8.16
C SER A 185 8.75 6.93 -7.52
N ALA A 186 8.11 5.94 -8.17
CA ALA A 186 8.12 4.56 -7.71
C ALA A 186 9.52 3.93 -7.82
N VAL A 187 10.27 4.25 -8.89
CA VAL A 187 11.67 3.84 -9.04
C VAL A 187 12.57 4.60 -8.08
N SER A 188 12.36 5.88 -7.77
CA SER A 188 13.22 6.59 -6.79
C SER A 188 12.97 6.16 -5.35
N VAL A 189 11.71 5.98 -4.93
CA VAL A 189 11.35 5.45 -3.60
C VAL A 189 11.71 3.98 -3.50
N GLY A 190 11.38 3.19 -4.54
CA GLY A 190 11.77 1.80 -4.66
C GLY A 190 13.28 1.61 -4.69
N SER A 191 14.03 2.50 -5.36
CA SER A 191 15.49 2.51 -5.38
C SER A 191 16.06 2.98 -4.06
N LYS A 192 15.45 3.91 -3.31
CA LYS A 192 15.94 4.26 -1.96
C LYS A 192 15.72 3.12 -0.98
N LEU A 193 14.55 2.46 -1.04
CA LEU A 193 14.26 1.25 -0.25
C LEU A 193 15.14 0.06 -0.69
N LEU A 194 15.35 -0.14 -2.00
CA LEU A 194 16.22 -1.18 -2.54
C LEU A 194 17.70 -0.86 -2.31
N GLN A 195 18.13 0.39 -2.35
CA GLN A 195 19.51 0.80 -2.06
C GLN A 195 19.80 0.61 -0.57
N SER A 196 18.85 0.93 0.31
CA SER A 196 18.88 0.48 1.71
C SER A 196 18.97 -1.06 1.83
N ARG A 197 18.31 -1.83 0.93
CA ARG A 197 18.38 -3.31 0.88
C ARG A 197 19.62 -3.90 0.16
N VAL A 198 20.28 -3.20 -0.77
CA VAL A 198 21.34 -3.70 -1.67
C VAL A 198 22.73 -3.27 -1.20
N ILE A 199 22.85 -2.19 -0.42
CA ILE A 199 24.08 -1.90 0.36
C ILE A 199 24.35 -3.04 1.38
N SER A 200 23.40 -3.95 1.57
CA SER A 200 23.48 -5.16 2.40
C SER A 200 24.09 -6.39 1.71
N CYS A 201 24.58 -6.31 0.47
CA CYS A 201 25.22 -7.46 -0.21
C CYS A 201 26.74 -7.31 -0.17
N SER A 202 27.38 -8.01 0.77
CA SER A 202 28.83 -8.19 0.86
C SER A 202 29.37 -8.91 -0.38
N ASN A 203 29.72 -8.18 -1.44
CA ASN A 203 30.61 -8.70 -2.47
C ASN A 203 31.82 -7.76 -2.57
N PRO A 204 33.01 -8.13 -2.07
CA PRO A 204 34.18 -7.25 -2.04
C PRO A 204 34.81 -7.05 -3.42
N ASP A 205 34.35 -7.76 -4.47
CA ASP A 205 34.98 -7.77 -5.79
C ASP A 205 34.30 -6.89 -6.86
N ILE A 206 33.43 -5.95 -6.48
CA ILE A 206 32.90 -4.98 -7.45
C ILE A 206 33.48 -3.60 -7.16
N THR A 207 34.56 -3.27 -7.88
CA THR A 207 35.03 -1.89 -8.04
C THR A 207 33.93 -1.06 -8.69
N VAL A 208 33.17 -0.30 -7.89
CA VAL A 208 32.32 0.78 -8.41
C VAL A 208 33.12 2.07 -8.36
N THR A 209 33.27 2.69 -9.53
CA THR A 209 33.97 3.96 -9.75
C THR A 209 33.45 5.05 -8.80
N GLN A 210 34.32 5.54 -7.91
CA GLN A 210 34.01 6.71 -7.09
C GLN A 210 33.78 7.92 -8.00
N ALA A 211 32.57 8.50 -7.93
CA ALA A 211 32.34 9.85 -8.44
C ALA A 211 33.22 10.81 -7.62
N ALA A 212 33.99 11.63 -8.31
CA ALA A 212 35.05 12.46 -7.74
C ALA A 212 34.55 13.38 -6.61
N THR A 213 35.35 13.45 -5.55
CA THR A 213 35.15 14.19 -4.29
C THR A 213 35.07 15.72 -4.42
N ASP A 214 35.05 16.27 -5.63
CA ASP A 214 35.20 17.71 -5.88
C ASP A 214 33.86 18.45 -6.13
N GLU A 215 32.75 17.74 -6.38
CA GLU A 215 31.43 18.37 -6.58
C GLU A 215 30.75 18.73 -5.24
N GLU A 216 30.97 17.95 -4.18
CA GLU A 216 30.32 18.15 -2.88
C GLU A 216 30.87 19.40 -2.14
N VAL A 217 32.16 19.67 -2.30
CA VAL A 217 32.84 20.83 -1.70
C VAL A 217 32.38 22.15 -2.34
N LYS A 218 32.01 22.13 -3.63
CA LYS A 218 31.57 23.32 -4.35
C LYS A 218 30.21 23.84 -3.88
N ASN A 219 29.30 22.93 -3.50
CA ASN A 219 27.98 23.27 -2.98
C ASN A 219 28.00 23.86 -1.55
N ILE A 220 29.05 23.59 -0.77
CA ILE A 220 29.18 24.10 0.60
C ILE A 220 29.70 25.55 0.61
N THR A 221 30.42 25.97 -0.42
CA THR A 221 31.09 27.30 -0.44
C THR A 221 30.22 28.44 -0.99
N SER A 222 29.05 28.16 -1.57
CA SER A 222 28.20 29.18 -2.22
C SER A 222 27.13 29.84 -1.34
N SER A 223 26.91 29.39 -0.10
CA SER A 223 25.92 30.00 0.80
C SER A 223 26.54 31.07 1.70
N LYS A 224 26.60 32.32 1.22
CA LYS A 224 26.83 33.50 2.08
C LYS A 224 25.50 33.96 2.69
N PRO A 225 25.41 34.19 4.02
CA PRO A 225 24.24 34.78 4.66
C PRO A 225 24.33 36.31 4.61
N LEU A 226 23.22 36.99 4.34
CA LEU A 226 23.08 38.43 4.58
C LEU A 226 22.14 38.62 5.77
N ASP A 227 22.67 39.26 6.81
CA ASP A 227 21.97 39.62 8.04
C ASP A 227 20.80 40.59 7.80
N HIS A 228 19.70 40.40 8.54
CA HIS A 228 19.07 41.52 9.24
C HIS A 228 18.40 41.08 10.54
N SER A 229 18.87 41.68 11.63
CA SER A 229 18.37 41.67 13.00
C SER A 229 17.05 42.45 13.14
N SER A 230 16.11 41.97 13.97
CA SER A 230 15.64 42.67 15.18
C SER A 230 14.55 41.89 15.95
N SER A 231 14.79 41.66 17.24
CA SER A 231 13.82 41.16 18.23
C SER A 231 12.71 42.17 18.53
N ARG A 232 11.46 41.71 18.76
CA ARG A 232 10.58 42.21 19.84
C ARG A 232 9.43 41.23 20.14
N MET A 233 9.30 40.92 21.43
CA MET A 233 8.25 40.14 22.09
C MET A 233 6.86 40.78 21.96
N SER A 234 5.83 40.03 21.55
CA SER A 234 4.44 40.34 21.86
C SER A 234 3.56 39.08 21.81
N TYR A 235 2.92 38.78 22.94
CA TYR A 235 1.85 37.80 23.06
C TYR A 235 0.63 38.28 22.27
N TYR A 236 0.38 37.67 21.10
CA TYR A 236 -0.95 37.58 20.51
C TYR A 236 -1.08 36.21 19.85
N ALA A 237 -2.14 35.50 20.21
CA ALA A 237 -2.55 34.29 19.52
C ALA A 237 -2.92 34.69 18.09
N GLU A 238 -2.06 34.34 17.14
CA GLU A 238 -2.24 34.65 15.73
C GLU A 238 -2.62 33.36 14.99
N GLY A 239 -3.81 33.42 14.39
CA GLY A 239 -4.49 32.30 13.75
C GLY A 239 -3.65 31.65 12.67
N THR A 240 -3.51 30.34 12.77
CA THR A 240 -3.05 29.46 11.70
C THR A 240 -4.03 29.52 10.53
N ASN A 241 -3.72 30.37 9.55
CA ASN A 241 -4.33 30.27 8.24
C ASN A 241 -3.51 29.32 7.34
N ASP A 242 -4.25 28.43 6.71
CA ASP A 242 -3.98 27.81 5.40
C ASP A 242 -3.05 26.59 5.34
N MET A 243 -3.54 25.44 5.84
CA MET A 243 -3.69 24.18 5.06
C MET A 243 -4.41 23.06 5.86
N SER A 244 -5.46 23.39 6.61
CA SER A 244 -6.10 22.52 7.62
C SER A 244 -7.41 21.91 7.14
N GLY A 245 -7.39 21.19 6.02
CA GLY A 245 -8.59 20.52 5.49
C GLY A 245 -8.39 19.13 4.88
N LEU A 246 -7.15 18.64 4.75
CA LEU A 246 -6.84 17.38 4.08
C LEU A 246 -6.10 16.44 5.03
N CYS A 247 -6.70 15.28 5.32
CA CYS A 247 -6.05 14.19 6.05
C CYS A 247 -4.97 13.56 5.16
N HIS A 248 -3.80 13.19 5.68
CA HIS A 248 -2.83 12.45 4.87
C HIS A 248 -3.27 11.00 4.72
N PHE A 249 -3.08 10.38 3.55
CA PHE A 249 -3.52 8.99 3.30
C PHE A 249 -3.02 7.99 4.36
N HIS A 250 -1.77 8.13 4.83
CA HIS A 250 -1.26 7.23 5.88
C HIS A 250 -1.97 7.44 7.22
N GLU A 251 -2.34 8.67 7.56
CA GLU A 251 -3.10 8.96 8.79
C GLU A 251 -4.50 8.36 8.70
N GLU A 252 -5.21 8.58 7.59
CA GLU A 252 -6.54 8.00 7.40
C GLU A 252 -6.49 6.47 7.34
N LEU A 253 -5.52 5.89 6.63
CA LEU A 253 -5.38 4.43 6.55
C LEU A 253 -5.12 3.81 7.93
N ALA A 254 -4.24 4.40 8.74
CA ALA A 254 -3.98 3.93 10.10
C ALA A 254 -5.23 4.09 10.98
N LEU A 255 -5.91 5.23 10.91
CA LEU A 255 -7.16 5.45 11.63
C LEU A 255 -8.20 4.38 11.28
N GLN A 256 -8.41 4.10 9.99
CA GLN A 256 -9.36 3.08 9.53
C GLN A 256 -8.98 1.67 10.02
N MET A 257 -7.70 1.32 10.06
CA MET A 257 -7.24 0.06 10.65
C MET A 257 -7.58 0.00 12.16
N VAL A 258 -7.39 1.09 12.91
CA VAL A 258 -7.69 1.17 14.35
C VAL A 258 -9.19 1.03 14.63
N VAL A 259 -10.05 1.71 13.86
CA VAL A 259 -11.51 1.69 14.10
C VAL A 259 -12.21 0.48 13.49
N SER A 260 -11.51 -0.30 12.65
CA SER A 260 -12.08 -1.51 12.05
C SER A 260 -12.50 -2.55 13.11
N THR A 261 -13.64 -3.20 12.89
CA THR A 261 -14.19 -4.21 13.82
C THR A 261 -14.70 -5.45 13.08
N GLY A 262 -14.95 -6.54 13.84
CA GLY A 262 -15.51 -7.79 13.31
C GLY A 262 -14.69 -8.40 12.17
N ILE A 263 -15.39 -8.88 11.14
CA ILE A 263 -14.82 -9.58 9.97
C ILE A 263 -13.88 -8.67 9.17
N VAL A 264 -14.13 -7.36 9.15
CA VAL A 264 -13.27 -6.38 8.47
C VAL A 264 -11.90 -6.38 9.13
N ARG A 265 -11.85 -6.26 10.47
CA ARG A 265 -10.60 -6.28 11.23
C ARG A 265 -9.84 -7.58 11.06
N GLU A 266 -10.53 -8.72 11.13
CA GLU A 266 -9.93 -10.03 10.89
C GLU A 266 -9.30 -10.11 9.50
N SER A 267 -9.98 -9.58 8.47
CA SER A 267 -9.47 -9.55 7.09
C SER A 267 -8.29 -8.60 6.92
N VAL A 268 -8.32 -7.43 7.58
CA VAL A 268 -7.20 -6.47 7.60
C VAL A 268 -5.95 -7.14 8.14
N PHE A 269 -6.06 -7.85 9.27
CA PHE A 269 -4.91 -8.52 9.87
C PHE A 269 -4.49 -9.76 9.08
N LYS A 270 -5.44 -10.53 8.56
CA LYS A 270 -5.15 -11.68 7.68
C LYS A 270 -4.28 -11.29 6.48
N TYR A 271 -4.52 -10.10 5.92
CA TYR A 271 -3.77 -9.53 4.80
C TYR A 271 -2.92 -8.32 5.20
N ALA A 272 -2.41 -8.30 6.44
CA ALA A 272 -1.69 -7.15 7.01
C ALA A 272 -0.52 -6.66 6.14
N TRP A 273 0.19 -7.58 5.47
CA TRP A 273 1.28 -7.24 4.54
C TRP A 273 0.88 -6.17 3.52
N PHE A 274 -0.34 -6.24 2.97
CA PHE A 274 -0.81 -5.31 1.94
C PHE A 274 -1.02 -3.91 2.53
N PHE A 275 -1.71 -3.82 3.67
CA PHE A 275 -2.00 -2.55 4.33
C PHE A 275 -0.75 -1.90 4.92
N PHE A 276 0.17 -2.69 5.49
CA PHE A 276 1.45 -2.19 5.96
C PHE A 276 2.34 -1.67 4.83
N GLU A 277 2.44 -2.38 3.70
CA GLU A 277 3.20 -1.88 2.55
C GLU A 277 2.59 -0.58 1.99
N LEU A 278 1.26 -0.47 1.93
CA LEU A 278 0.58 0.79 1.56
C LEU A 278 0.90 1.92 2.55
N LEU A 279 0.87 1.63 3.85
CA LEU A 279 1.17 2.60 4.91
C LEU A 279 2.62 3.10 4.78
N ILE A 280 3.58 2.20 4.68
CA ILE A 280 5.01 2.52 4.50
C ILE A 280 5.23 3.32 3.21
N LYS A 281 4.62 2.92 2.09
CA LYS A 281 4.75 3.65 0.81
C LYS A 281 4.18 5.06 0.89
N SER A 282 3.02 5.22 1.49
CA SER A 282 2.40 6.53 1.73
C SER A 282 3.27 7.41 2.63
N MET A 283 3.77 6.85 3.74
CA MET A 283 4.68 7.55 4.65
C MET A 283 5.97 7.96 3.95
N ALA A 284 6.58 7.08 3.16
CA ALA A 284 7.81 7.35 2.42
C ALA A 284 7.61 8.45 1.37
N GLN A 285 6.50 8.43 0.62
CA GLN A 285 6.18 9.49 -0.34
C GLN A 285 5.92 10.83 0.36
N TYR A 286 5.23 10.82 1.50
CA TYR A 286 5.00 12.02 2.33
C TYR A 286 6.33 12.60 2.86
N VAL A 287 7.20 11.76 3.43
CA VAL A 287 8.53 12.18 3.90
C VAL A 287 9.35 12.72 2.74
N HIS A 288 9.33 12.09 1.57
CA HIS A 288 10.04 12.61 0.39
C HIS A 288 9.55 13.99 -0.05
N ASN A 289 8.24 14.25 0.07
CA ASN A 289 7.65 15.55 -0.26
C ASN A 289 8.04 16.63 0.76
N ILE A 290 8.11 16.28 2.05
CA ILE A 290 8.46 17.19 3.14
C ILE A 290 9.98 17.39 3.30
N GLU A 291 10.82 16.43 2.95
CA GLU A 291 12.29 16.55 3.06
C GLU A 291 12.86 17.69 2.20
N LYS A 292 12.09 18.25 1.26
CA LYS A 292 12.42 19.51 0.58
C LYS A 292 12.40 20.75 1.51
N GLN A 293 11.92 20.61 2.74
CA GLN A 293 11.70 21.69 3.72
C GLN A 293 12.54 21.54 5.01
N ASP A 294 13.58 20.68 5.04
CA ASP A 294 14.54 20.51 6.16
C ASP A 294 13.93 20.20 7.55
N ASN A 295 12.87 19.38 7.61
CA ASN A 295 12.25 18.99 8.89
C ASN A 295 13.00 17.84 9.62
N PRO A 296 13.30 17.99 10.93
CA PRO A 296 13.96 16.94 11.72
C PRO A 296 13.07 15.70 11.88
N ARG A 297 13.69 14.51 11.92
CA ARG A 297 12.98 13.20 11.99
C ARG A 297 11.91 13.10 13.07
N ARG A 298 12.10 13.76 14.21
CA ARG A 298 11.21 13.67 15.39
C ARG A 298 9.85 14.34 15.22
N SER A 299 9.74 15.32 14.32
CA SER A 299 8.51 16.11 14.11
C SER A 299 7.82 15.81 12.78
N ARG A 300 8.24 14.75 12.07
CA ARG A 300 7.71 14.43 10.72
C ARG A 300 6.24 13.99 10.75
N PHE A 301 5.81 13.33 11.82
CA PHE A 301 4.48 12.72 11.96
C PHE A 301 3.76 13.25 13.19
N SER A 302 2.44 13.40 13.08
CA SER A 302 1.56 13.85 14.17
C SER A 302 1.54 12.86 15.34
N ASP A 303 1.30 13.35 16.55
CA ASP A 303 1.22 12.48 17.73
C ASP A 303 -0.01 11.56 17.67
N ARG A 304 -1.13 12.05 17.12
CA ARG A 304 -2.31 11.23 16.82
C ARG A 304 -1.96 10.02 15.96
N PHE A 305 -1.22 10.22 14.87
CA PHE A 305 -0.79 9.12 14.01
C PHE A 305 0.13 8.13 14.75
N LYS A 306 1.04 8.61 15.61
CA LYS A 306 1.90 7.74 16.43
C LYS A 306 1.08 6.89 17.41
N ASP A 307 0.02 7.45 17.98
CA ASP A 307 -0.91 6.75 18.86
C ASP A 307 -1.70 5.67 18.08
N ASP A 308 -2.13 5.98 16.85
CA ASP A 308 -2.79 5.02 15.96
C ASP A 308 -1.83 3.85 15.62
N ILE A 309 -0.57 4.12 15.26
CA ILE A 309 0.45 3.08 15.04
C ILE A 309 0.65 2.21 16.29
N THR A 310 0.76 2.84 17.46
CA THR A 310 0.92 2.11 18.73
C THR A 310 -0.26 1.18 18.98
N THR A 311 -1.47 1.65 18.71
CA THR A 311 -2.70 0.87 18.85
C THR A 311 -2.73 -0.30 17.87
N ILE A 312 -2.38 -0.08 16.59
CA ILE A 312 -2.28 -1.15 15.58
C ILE A 312 -1.32 -2.24 16.02
N VAL A 313 -0.11 -1.89 16.46
CA VAL A 313 0.89 -2.86 16.94
C VAL A 313 0.36 -3.64 18.13
N SER A 314 -0.26 -2.98 19.11
CA SER A 314 -0.79 -3.63 20.31
C SER A 314 -1.94 -4.61 19.99
N VAL A 315 -2.88 -4.19 19.12
CA VAL A 315 -4.03 -5.01 18.72
C VAL A 315 -3.57 -6.22 17.91
N ILE A 316 -2.68 -6.05 16.93
CA ILE A 316 -2.16 -7.16 16.12
C ILE A 316 -1.36 -8.13 16.98
N THR A 317 -0.56 -7.64 17.94
CA THR A 317 0.18 -8.52 18.86
C THR A 317 -0.78 -9.37 19.71
N SER A 318 -1.88 -8.78 20.19
CA SER A 318 -2.91 -9.51 20.90
C SER A 318 -3.60 -10.55 20.01
N GLU A 319 -3.82 -10.22 18.73
CA GLU A 319 -4.42 -11.14 17.75
C GLU A 319 -3.49 -12.33 17.46
N ILE A 320 -2.21 -12.08 17.19
CA ILE A 320 -1.18 -13.13 17.01
C ILE A 320 -1.17 -14.07 18.22
N ALA A 321 -1.14 -13.51 19.44
CA ALA A 321 -1.16 -14.32 20.65
C ALA A 321 -2.45 -15.16 20.78
N THR A 322 -3.59 -14.62 20.35
CA THR A 322 -4.88 -15.31 20.38
C THR A 322 -4.92 -16.44 19.37
N LEU A 323 -4.45 -16.23 18.15
CA LEU A 323 -4.38 -17.25 17.09
C LEU A 323 -3.47 -18.41 17.51
N VAL A 324 -2.28 -18.12 18.04
CA VAL A 324 -1.33 -19.15 18.49
C VAL A 324 -1.89 -19.99 19.65
N VAL A 325 -2.57 -19.36 20.61
CA VAL A 325 -3.03 -20.04 21.83
C VAL A 325 -4.38 -20.76 21.62
N LYS A 326 -5.32 -20.14 20.91
CA LYS A 326 -6.71 -20.65 20.78
C LYS A 326 -6.96 -21.41 19.49
N LEU A 327 -6.21 -21.14 18.42
CA LEU A 327 -6.40 -21.73 17.09
C LEU A 327 -5.10 -22.33 16.55
N PRO A 328 -4.59 -23.43 17.12
CA PRO A 328 -3.34 -24.05 16.67
C PRO A 328 -3.38 -24.50 15.20
N LYS A 329 -4.57 -24.74 14.63
CA LYS A 329 -4.76 -25.01 13.19
C LYS A 329 -4.46 -23.81 12.29
N GLU A 330 -4.47 -22.59 12.85
CA GLU A 330 -4.20 -21.33 12.15
C GLU A 330 -2.81 -20.78 12.48
N SER A 331 -1.90 -21.61 12.99
CA SER A 331 -0.54 -21.19 13.35
C SER A 331 0.24 -20.58 12.18
N GLU A 332 0.03 -21.08 10.95
CA GLU A 332 0.65 -20.52 9.73
C GLU A 332 0.16 -19.08 9.45
N GLN A 333 -1.10 -18.80 9.77
CA GLN A 333 -1.64 -17.44 9.62
C GLN A 333 -1.02 -16.51 10.65
N ALA A 334 -0.88 -16.95 11.90
CA ALA A 334 -0.22 -16.16 12.93
C ALA A 334 1.24 -15.83 12.54
N GLU A 335 1.97 -16.80 11.97
CA GLU A 335 3.32 -16.62 11.45
C GLU A 335 3.39 -15.55 10.35
N LYS A 336 2.49 -15.62 9.36
CA LYS A 336 2.42 -14.61 8.28
C LYS A 336 2.15 -13.20 8.81
N ILE A 337 1.24 -13.07 9.78
CA ILE A 337 0.93 -11.77 10.40
C ILE A 337 2.15 -11.25 11.17
N ASN A 338 2.84 -12.13 11.90
CA ASN A 338 4.04 -11.79 12.65
C ASN A 338 5.19 -11.32 11.75
N ILE A 339 5.44 -12.02 10.65
CA ILE A 339 6.43 -11.63 9.64
C ILE A 339 6.05 -10.27 9.04
N SER A 340 4.77 -10.07 8.71
CA SER A 340 4.27 -8.79 8.17
C SER A 340 4.50 -7.63 9.14
N LEU A 341 4.23 -7.84 10.43
CA LEU A 341 4.47 -6.85 11.49
C LEU A 341 5.97 -6.57 11.68
N ALA A 342 6.82 -7.60 11.58
CA ALA A 342 8.26 -7.44 11.69
C ALA A 342 8.83 -6.58 10.56
N PHE A 343 8.44 -6.83 9.31
CA PHE A 343 8.84 -6.01 8.17
C PHE A 343 8.27 -4.59 8.24
N PHE A 344 7.05 -4.43 8.74
CA PHE A 344 6.48 -3.11 8.98
C PHE A 344 7.34 -2.30 9.95
N LEU A 345 7.67 -2.86 11.13
CA LEU A 345 8.52 -2.19 12.12
C LEU A 345 9.97 -2.02 11.63
N TYR A 346 10.48 -2.93 10.82
CA TYR A 346 11.76 -2.79 10.13
C TYR A 346 11.77 -1.53 9.25
N ASP A 347 10.77 -1.36 8.38
CA ASP A 347 10.70 -0.19 7.50
C ASP A 347 10.45 1.11 8.30
N LEU A 348 9.72 1.04 9.42
CA LEU A 348 9.53 2.19 10.31
C LEU A 348 10.83 2.70 10.93
N LEU A 349 11.85 1.86 11.15
CA LEU A 349 13.16 2.30 11.67
C LEU A 349 13.86 3.31 10.73
N SER A 350 13.52 3.27 9.43
CA SER A 350 14.04 4.19 8.42
C SER A 350 13.21 5.47 8.29
N LEU A 351 11.92 5.44 8.67
CA LEU A 351 10.98 6.56 8.47
C LEU A 351 10.73 7.39 9.74
N MET A 352 10.67 6.75 10.91
CA MET A 352 10.28 7.37 12.20
C MET A 352 11.46 7.52 13.17
N ASP A 353 11.21 8.14 14.33
CA ASP A 353 12.19 8.19 15.43
C ASP A 353 12.45 6.76 15.95
N ARG A 354 13.73 6.37 15.99
CA ARG A 354 14.13 5.01 16.41
C ARG A 354 13.74 4.71 17.86
N GLY A 355 13.78 5.70 18.76
CA GLY A 355 13.37 5.52 20.15
C GLY A 355 11.89 5.15 20.26
N PHE A 356 11.04 5.81 19.47
CA PHE A 356 9.63 5.44 19.34
C PHE A 356 9.46 3.99 18.82
N VAL A 357 10.15 3.62 17.73
CA VAL A 357 10.04 2.26 17.16
C VAL A 357 10.56 1.18 18.11
N PHE A 358 11.67 1.43 18.82
CA PHE A 358 12.17 0.50 19.84
C PHE A 358 11.18 0.32 21.01
N ASN A 359 10.43 1.36 21.38
CA ASN A 359 9.36 1.22 22.37
C ASN A 359 8.23 0.31 21.85
N LEU A 360 7.87 0.39 20.57
CA LEU A 360 6.91 -0.54 19.95
C LEU A 360 7.41 -1.99 19.98
N ILE A 361 8.68 -2.20 19.61
CA ILE A 361 9.33 -3.53 19.64
C ILE A 361 9.34 -4.10 21.06
N LYS A 362 9.66 -3.27 22.06
CA LYS A 362 9.61 -3.63 23.47
C LYS A 362 8.18 -3.99 23.90
N HIS A 363 7.18 -3.21 23.49
CA HIS A 363 5.78 -3.49 23.80
C HIS A 363 5.34 -4.83 23.22
N TYR A 364 5.62 -5.09 21.95
CA TYR A 364 5.37 -6.38 21.29
C TYR A 364 5.98 -7.56 22.09
N CYS A 365 7.28 -7.47 22.43
CA CYS A 365 7.97 -8.54 23.14
C CYS A 365 7.36 -8.82 24.52
N ASN A 366 7.02 -7.77 25.26
CA ASN A 366 6.42 -7.88 26.59
C ASN A 366 5.00 -8.47 26.52
N GLN A 367 4.18 -7.99 25.59
CA GLN A 367 2.79 -8.42 25.44
C GLN A 367 2.70 -9.89 25.03
N LEU A 368 3.56 -10.33 24.09
CA LEU A 368 3.61 -11.74 23.67
C LEU A 368 4.11 -12.65 24.80
N SER A 369 5.08 -12.18 25.59
CA SER A 369 5.64 -12.95 26.71
C SER A 369 4.64 -13.18 27.83
N ASN A 370 3.69 -12.27 28.05
CA ASN A 370 2.69 -12.37 29.12
C ASN A 370 1.61 -13.46 28.85
N LYS A 371 1.58 -14.07 27.67
CA LYS A 371 0.56 -15.07 27.26
C LYS A 371 1.12 -16.51 27.30
N LEU A 372 1.77 -16.88 28.41
CA LEU A 372 2.69 -18.01 28.66
C LEU A 372 2.23 -19.46 28.39
N ASN A 373 1.06 -19.69 27.79
CA ASN A 373 0.50 -21.05 27.70
C ASN A 373 1.15 -21.94 26.62
N SER A 374 1.93 -21.37 25.68
CA SER A 374 2.62 -22.10 24.60
C SER A 374 4.06 -21.59 24.40
N LEU A 375 4.92 -21.91 25.35
CA LEU A 375 6.26 -21.32 25.49
C LEU A 375 7.14 -21.47 24.23
N SER A 376 7.19 -22.65 23.60
CA SER A 376 8.10 -22.91 22.47
C SER A 376 7.73 -22.17 21.18
N THR A 377 6.46 -22.19 20.78
CA THR A 377 5.98 -21.49 19.57
C THR A 377 6.07 -19.98 19.71
N LEU A 378 5.72 -19.43 20.88
CA LEU A 378 5.81 -17.98 21.13
C LEU A 378 7.27 -17.50 21.15
N ILE A 379 8.19 -18.29 21.70
CA ILE A 379 9.62 -18.01 21.64
C ILE A 379 10.10 -18.01 20.19
N SER A 380 9.73 -19.02 19.40
CA SER A 380 10.13 -19.12 17.98
C SER A 380 9.65 -17.92 17.17
N MET A 381 8.38 -17.53 17.34
CA MET A 381 7.78 -16.36 16.69
C MET A 381 8.51 -15.05 17.06
N ARG A 382 8.87 -14.90 18.33
CA ARG A 382 9.62 -13.74 18.81
C ARG A 382 11.05 -13.71 18.26
N LEU A 383 11.73 -14.85 18.22
CA LEU A 383 13.08 -14.94 17.67
C LEU A 383 13.08 -14.62 16.18
N GLU A 384 12.10 -15.11 15.42
CA GLU A 384 11.95 -14.82 14.00
C GLU A 384 11.64 -13.33 13.76
N PHE A 385 10.72 -12.75 14.55
CA PHE A 385 10.42 -11.33 14.52
C PHE A 385 11.67 -10.47 14.79
N LEU A 386 12.44 -10.81 15.84
CA LEU A 386 13.67 -10.11 16.18
C LEU A 386 14.75 -10.33 15.12
N ARG A 387 14.82 -11.51 14.50
CA ARG A 387 15.76 -11.81 13.41
C ARG A 387 15.54 -10.87 12.23
N ILE A 388 14.29 -10.67 11.83
CA ILE A 388 13.94 -9.71 10.78
C ILE A 388 14.36 -8.30 11.18
N LEU A 389 14.04 -7.84 12.38
CA LEU A 389 14.42 -6.49 12.85
C LEU A 389 15.94 -6.29 12.96
N CYS A 390 16.67 -7.29 13.44
CA CYS A 390 18.12 -7.26 13.55
C CYS A 390 18.83 -7.28 12.19
N SER A 391 18.13 -7.62 11.12
CA SER A 391 18.66 -7.44 9.75
C SER A 391 18.63 -5.97 9.29
N HIS A 392 18.11 -5.04 10.11
CA HIS A 392 18.00 -3.61 9.77
C HIS A 392 19.35 -2.89 9.85
N GLU A 393 19.76 -2.38 8.69
CA GLU A 393 20.86 -1.45 8.34
C GLU A 393 22.25 -1.57 8.99
N HIS A 394 22.48 -2.25 10.11
CA HIS A 394 23.85 -2.49 10.59
C HIS A 394 23.94 -3.79 11.39
N TYR A 395 24.85 -4.66 10.97
CA TYR A 395 25.59 -5.51 11.89
C TYR A 395 26.09 -4.60 13.02
N LEU A 396 25.47 -4.66 14.21
CA LEU A 396 26.18 -4.31 15.42
C LEU A 396 27.31 -5.33 15.49
N ASN A 397 28.52 -4.91 15.12
CA ASN A 397 29.70 -5.61 15.56
C ASN A 397 29.68 -5.47 17.08
N LEU A 398 29.05 -6.43 17.75
CA LEU A 398 29.15 -6.57 19.19
C LEU A 398 30.62 -6.88 19.40
N ASN A 399 31.43 -5.83 19.58
CA ASN A 399 32.70 -5.92 20.24
C ASN A 399 32.37 -6.26 21.70
N LEU A 400 31.87 -7.48 21.92
CA LEU A 400 31.91 -8.12 23.21
C LEU A 400 33.39 -8.13 23.52
N PHE A 401 33.80 -7.26 24.44
CA PHE A 401 35.05 -7.43 25.17
C PHE A 401 34.90 -8.76 25.92
N PHE A 402 35.13 -9.86 25.21
CA PHE A 402 35.55 -11.07 25.85
C PHE A 402 36.90 -10.72 26.46
N MET A 403 36.93 -10.52 27.78
CA MET A 403 38.14 -10.74 28.56
C MET A 403 38.49 -12.22 28.44
N ALA A 404 38.94 -12.64 27.27
CA ALA A 404 39.68 -13.87 27.11
C ALA A 404 41.11 -13.52 27.54
N SER A 405 41.52 -14.05 28.69
CA SER A 405 42.90 -14.00 29.16
C SER A 405 43.86 -14.29 28.01
N ALA A 406 44.90 -13.46 27.93
CA ALA A 406 45.98 -13.51 26.97
C ALA A 406 46.33 -14.91 26.47
N SER A 407 46.10 -15.19 25.18
CA SER A 407 47.01 -15.95 24.31
C SER A 407 46.37 -16.24 22.94
N ALA A 408 46.87 -15.53 21.92
CA ALA A 408 47.15 -15.95 20.53
C ALA A 408 46.88 -14.79 19.55
N PRO A 409 47.78 -14.55 18.57
CA PRO A 409 47.57 -13.49 17.58
C PRO A 409 46.39 -13.83 16.67
N ALA A 410 45.57 -12.82 16.38
CA ALA A 410 44.46 -12.93 15.46
C ALA A 410 44.95 -13.27 14.04
N SER A 411 44.55 -14.43 13.53
CA SER A 411 44.55 -14.72 12.10
C SER A 411 43.43 -13.91 11.44
N PRO A 412 43.68 -13.15 10.35
CA PRO A 412 42.62 -12.60 9.54
C PRO A 412 42.13 -13.70 8.58
N SER A 413 40.82 -13.94 8.55
CA SER A 413 40.08 -14.97 7.78
C SER A 413 40.03 -16.39 8.38
N PRO A 414 38.81 -16.95 8.40
CA PRO A 414 38.58 -18.15 7.60
C PRO A 414 37.37 -18.01 6.67
N SER A 415 37.56 -18.53 5.47
CA SER A 415 36.66 -18.57 4.32
C SER A 415 35.55 -19.60 4.48
N LEU A 416 34.38 -19.29 3.91
CA LEU A 416 33.25 -20.20 3.69
C LEU A 416 33.63 -21.29 2.67
N SER A 417 34.28 -22.37 3.11
CA SER A 417 34.34 -23.64 2.37
C SER A 417 34.73 -24.78 3.29
N SER A 418 33.84 -25.16 4.21
CA SER A 418 33.82 -26.51 4.81
C SER A 418 32.50 -26.69 5.57
N GLN A 419 31.46 -27.16 4.86
CA GLN A 419 30.38 -27.97 5.46
C GLN A 419 29.59 -28.63 4.34
N VAL A 420 30.17 -29.72 3.80
CA VAL A 420 29.43 -30.79 3.13
C VAL A 420 30.10 -32.08 3.59
N GLU A 421 29.52 -32.74 4.59
CA GLU A 421 29.17 -34.18 4.60
C GLU A 421 28.96 -34.67 6.04
N ILE A 422 27.72 -35.09 6.29
CA ILE A 422 27.35 -36.00 7.38
C ILE A 422 27.60 -37.40 6.85
N PHE A 423 28.43 -38.19 7.52
CA PHE A 423 28.27 -39.65 7.57
C PHE A 423 28.51 -40.12 9.00
N LEU A 424 27.41 -40.43 9.68
CA LEU A 424 27.37 -41.36 10.79
C LEU A 424 27.43 -42.76 10.18
N ASP A 425 28.45 -43.54 10.51
CA ASP A 425 28.35 -44.99 10.44
C ASP A 425 28.80 -45.59 11.77
N MET A 426 27.94 -46.46 12.30
CA MET A 426 28.16 -47.22 13.53
C MET A 426 29.19 -48.32 13.28
N THR A 427 30.33 -48.30 13.97
CA THR A 427 30.79 -49.35 14.91
C THR A 427 32.13 -48.98 15.53
#